data_AF-A0A2T7BDA1-F1
#
_entry.id   AF-A0A2T7BDA1-F1
#
_cell.length_a   1.000
_cell.length_b   1.000
_cell.length_c   1.000
_cell.angle_alpha   90.00
_cell.angle_beta   90.00
_cell.angle_gamma   90.00
#
_symmetry.space_group_name_H-M   'P 1'
#
loop_
_entity.id
_entity.type
_entity.pdbx_description
1 polymer ?
#
loop_
_entity_poly.entity_id
_entity_poly.type
_entity_poly.pdbx_seq_one_letter_code
_entity_poly.pdbx_strand_id
1 'polypeptide(L)'
;MATRKTNSSNYLNQEFLESRCALNELIYLLSKRWITDVLFTIEEGNDRFSSIKEALEHITDHILSDRLKLLEKNGLISKQQHAGVPAKVTYALTDKGMELSNMLESLCHFAGDIFERDECAVPVTVEA
;
A
#
# COMPACT_ATOMS: atom_id res chain seq x y z
N MET A 1 -8.71 -15.90 -14.93
CA MET A 1 -7.63 -14.88 -14.93
C MET A 1 -7.18 -14.67 -16.37
N ALA A 2 -7.08 -13.43 -16.85
CA ALA A 2 -6.47 -13.18 -18.15
C ALA A 2 -4.96 -13.44 -18.06
N THR A 3 -4.40 -14.23 -18.97
CA THR A 3 -2.96 -14.47 -19.04
C THR A 3 -2.24 -13.18 -19.42
N ARG A 4 -1.22 -12.80 -18.64
CA ARG A 4 -0.44 -11.58 -18.88
C ARG A 4 0.27 -11.68 -20.23
N LYS A 5 0.09 -10.69 -21.11
CA LYS A 5 0.75 -10.65 -22.43
C LYS A 5 2.25 -10.32 -22.27
N THR A 6 3.07 -11.36 -22.10
CA THR A 6 4.52 -11.29 -21.90
C THR A 6 5.31 -10.80 -23.12
N ASN A 7 4.66 -10.70 -24.29
CA ASN A 7 5.25 -10.16 -25.51
C ASN A 7 4.86 -8.69 -25.79
N SER A 8 4.17 -8.01 -24.86
CA SER A 8 3.81 -6.60 -25.03
C SER A 8 4.99 -5.69 -24.69
N SER A 9 5.15 -4.57 -25.40
CA SER A 9 6.19 -3.57 -25.10
C SER A 9 6.09 -3.07 -23.66
N ASN A 10 4.88 -2.91 -23.11
CA ASN A 10 4.66 -2.55 -21.72
C ASN A 10 5.24 -3.58 -20.74
N TYR A 11 5.06 -4.89 -21.02
CA TYR A 11 5.65 -5.95 -20.19
C TYR A 11 7.18 -5.93 -20.24
N LEU A 12 7.76 -5.89 -21.45
CA LEU A 12 9.21 -5.91 -21.65
C LEU A 12 9.88 -4.67 -21.05
N ASN A 13 9.26 -3.49 -21.16
CA ASN A 13 9.76 -2.26 -20.54
C ASN A 13 9.75 -2.35 -19.02
N GLN A 14 8.70 -2.94 -18.43
CA GLN A 14 8.62 -3.13 -16.98
C GLN A 14 9.70 -4.12 -16.50
N GLU A 15 9.81 -5.28 -17.14
CA GLU A 15 10.81 -6.31 -16.80
C GLU A 15 12.24 -5.74 -16.92
N PHE A 16 12.52 -4.94 -17.96
CA PHE A 16 13.77 -4.22 -18.09
C PHE A 16 14.01 -3.26 -16.91
N LEU A 17 13.04 -2.42 -16.55
CA LEU A 17 13.19 -1.47 -15.44
C LEU A 17 13.39 -2.19 -14.10
N GLU A 18 12.60 -3.21 -13.79
CA GLU A 18 12.71 -4.03 -12.57
C GLU A 18 14.10 -4.69 -12.49
N SER A 19 14.64 -5.22 -13.61
CA SER A 19 15.98 -5.83 -13.67
C SER A 19 17.14 -4.87 -13.40
N ARG A 20 16.94 -3.55 -13.52
CA ARG A 20 18.01 -2.54 -13.38
C ARG A 20 18.34 -2.19 -11.93
N CYS A 21 17.34 -2.20 -11.04
CA CYS A 21 17.49 -1.90 -9.61
C CYS A 21 16.20 -2.24 -8.85
N ALA A 22 16.32 -2.78 -7.63
CA ALA A 22 15.18 -3.04 -6.74
C ALA A 22 14.36 -1.78 -6.40
N LEU A 23 14.95 -0.59 -6.47
CA LEU A 23 14.22 0.67 -6.34
C LEU A 23 13.13 0.82 -7.42
N ASN A 24 13.38 0.36 -8.64
CA ASN A 24 12.38 0.44 -9.72
C ASN A 24 11.21 -0.52 -9.47
N GLU A 25 11.45 -1.68 -8.85
CA GLU A 25 10.40 -2.61 -8.43
C GLU A 25 9.53 -2.01 -7.31
N LEU A 26 10.15 -1.35 -6.32
CA LEU A 26 9.44 -0.63 -5.27
C LEU A 26 8.61 0.55 -5.83
N ILE A 27 9.20 1.39 -6.69
CA ILE A 27 8.48 2.49 -7.35
C ILE A 27 7.34 1.96 -8.22
N TYR A 28 7.53 0.84 -8.93
CA TYR A 28 6.47 0.19 -9.69
C TYR A 28 5.34 -0.32 -8.79
N LEU A 29 5.65 -0.91 -7.63
CA LEU A 29 4.67 -1.29 -6.62
C LEU A 29 3.88 -0.06 -6.14
N LEU A 30 4.57 0.98 -5.65
CA LEU A 30 3.97 2.21 -5.12
C LEU A 30 3.11 2.95 -6.16
N SER A 31 3.50 2.93 -7.44
CA SER A 31 2.75 3.56 -8.54
C SER A 31 1.35 2.94 -8.79
N LYS A 32 1.06 1.77 -8.22
CA LYS A 32 -0.26 1.14 -8.32
C LYS A 32 -1.24 1.89 -7.43
N ARG A 33 -2.16 2.64 -8.06
CA ARG A 33 -3.30 3.33 -7.41
C ARG A 33 -3.85 2.53 -6.22
N TRP A 34 -3.99 3.18 -5.07
CA TRP A 34 -4.36 2.64 -3.75
C TRP A 34 -3.27 1.87 -2.97
N ILE A 35 -2.02 1.73 -3.44
CA ILE A 35 -0.99 1.06 -2.60
C ILE A 35 -0.61 1.92 -1.39
N THR A 36 -0.32 3.20 -1.60
CA THR A 36 0.05 4.14 -0.54
C THR A 36 -1.12 4.40 0.40
N ASP A 37 -2.32 4.64 -0.15
CA ASP A 37 -3.52 4.90 0.65
C ASP A 37 -3.88 3.71 1.54
N VAL A 38 -3.82 2.47 1.02
CA VAL A 38 -4.06 1.26 1.83
C VAL A 38 -2.98 1.06 2.90
N LEU A 39 -1.72 1.44 2.65
CA LEU A 39 -0.66 1.38 3.66
C LEU A 39 -0.97 2.37 4.80
N PHE A 40 -1.15 3.65 4.49
CA PHE A 40 -1.46 4.69 5.47
C PHE A 40 -2.75 4.38 6.23
N THR A 41 -3.83 3.99 5.56
CA THR A 41 -5.09 3.65 6.25
C THR A 41 -4.93 2.51 7.28
N ILE A 42 -4.02 1.55 7.08
CA ILE A 42 -3.71 0.52 8.10
C ILE A 42 -2.89 1.10 9.25
N GLU A 43 -1.96 2.02 8.97
CA GLU A 43 -1.17 2.77 9.97
C GLU A 43 -2.06 3.65 10.87
N GLU A 44 -3.10 4.27 10.31
CA GLU A 44 -4.17 4.98 11.03
C GLU A 44 -4.98 4.07 11.99
N GLY A 45 -4.73 2.76 12.00
CA GLY A 45 -5.39 1.80 12.87
C GLY A 45 -6.61 1.10 12.26
N ASN A 46 -6.90 1.27 10.97
CA ASN A 46 -7.96 0.52 10.30
C ASN A 46 -7.51 -0.94 10.08
N ASP A 47 -7.68 -1.77 11.10
CA ASP A 47 -7.18 -3.15 11.14
C ASP A 47 -7.95 -4.14 10.25
N ARG A 48 -9.16 -3.81 9.77
CA ARG A 48 -10.06 -4.76 9.07
C ARG A 48 -10.32 -4.37 7.63
N PHE A 49 -10.65 -5.38 6.81
CA PHE A 49 -11.06 -5.15 5.42
C PHE A 49 -12.23 -4.16 5.30
N SER A 50 -13.22 -4.24 6.21
CA SER A 50 -14.37 -3.32 6.19
C SER A 50 -13.97 -1.89 6.58
N SER A 51 -13.16 -1.69 7.62
CA SER A 51 -12.75 -0.34 8.04
C SER A 51 -11.84 0.32 7.00
N ILE A 52 -10.89 -0.42 6.42
CA ILE A 52 -10.07 0.07 5.30
C ILE A 52 -10.94 0.41 4.08
N LYS A 53 -11.98 -0.39 3.83
CA LYS A 53 -12.93 -0.16 2.74
C LYS A 53 -13.83 1.06 2.98
N GLU A 54 -14.22 1.30 4.23
CA GLU A 54 -15.05 2.44 4.65
C GLU A 54 -14.26 3.76 4.60
N ALA A 55 -12.98 3.74 5.01
CA ALA A 55 -12.07 4.89 4.88
C ALA A 55 -11.76 5.24 3.41
N LEU A 56 -11.66 4.24 2.53
CA LEU A 56 -11.30 4.41 1.11
C LEU A 56 -12.54 4.33 0.19
N GLU A 57 -13.44 5.31 0.30
CA GLU A 57 -14.81 5.33 -0.30
C GLU A 57 -14.93 4.65 -1.68
N HIS A 58 -14.03 4.94 -2.62
CA HIS A 58 -14.17 4.52 -4.02
C HIS A 58 -13.56 3.13 -4.36
N ILE A 59 -12.69 2.54 -3.54
CA ILE A 59 -12.12 1.16 -3.67
C ILE A 59 -11.81 0.69 -5.12
N THR A 60 -12.26 -0.48 -5.58
CA THR A 60 -13.32 -1.41 -5.09
C THR A 60 -12.79 -2.66 -4.37
N ASP A 61 -13.66 -3.55 -3.88
CA ASP A 61 -13.30 -4.73 -3.05
C ASP A 61 -12.28 -5.67 -3.73
N HIS A 62 -12.39 -5.85 -5.04
CA HIS A 62 -11.41 -6.59 -5.84
C HIS A 62 -10.04 -5.90 -5.80
N ILE A 63 -10.02 -4.56 -5.92
CA ILE A 63 -8.79 -3.77 -5.86
C ILE A 63 -8.20 -3.80 -4.45
N LEU A 64 -9.00 -3.59 -3.40
CA LEU A 64 -8.52 -3.68 -2.01
C LEU A 64 -7.93 -5.06 -1.70
N SER A 65 -8.60 -6.14 -2.13
CA SER A 65 -8.07 -7.50 -1.98
C SER A 65 -6.74 -7.71 -2.73
N ASP A 66 -6.58 -7.11 -3.91
CA ASP A 66 -5.33 -7.15 -4.68
C ASP A 66 -4.21 -6.30 -4.03
N ARG A 67 -4.53 -5.12 -3.47
CA ARG A 67 -3.59 -4.27 -2.73
C ARG A 67 -3.07 -4.93 -1.47
N LEU A 68 -3.97 -5.47 -0.63
CA LEU A 68 -3.60 -6.18 0.59
C LEU A 68 -2.69 -7.38 0.29
N LYS A 69 -3.00 -8.18 -0.74
CA LYS A 69 -2.13 -9.28 -1.18
C LYS A 69 -0.77 -8.82 -1.69
N LEU A 70 -0.69 -7.69 -2.38
CA LEU A 70 0.58 -7.13 -2.85
C LEU A 70 1.43 -6.63 -1.68
N LEU A 71 0.84 -5.91 -0.71
CA LEU A 71 1.54 -5.46 0.49
C LEU A 71 1.99 -6.64 1.37
N GLU A 72 1.13 -7.66 1.55
CA GLU A 72 1.42 -8.89 2.29
C GLU A 72 2.55 -9.69 1.62
N LYS A 73 2.50 -9.87 0.30
CA LYS A 73 3.54 -10.57 -0.48
C LYS A 73 4.90 -9.88 -0.39
N ASN A 74 4.93 -8.55 -0.35
CA ASN A 74 6.18 -7.78 -0.22
C ASN A 74 6.63 -7.60 1.25
N GLY A 75 5.94 -8.23 2.21
CA GLY A 75 6.31 -8.17 3.63
C GLY A 75 6.11 -6.80 4.28
N LEU A 76 5.29 -5.92 3.67
CA LEU A 76 5.00 -4.57 4.19
C LEU A 76 3.85 -4.58 5.20
N ILE A 77 2.91 -5.51 5.07
CA ILE A 77 1.87 -5.77 6.07
C ILE A 77 1.86 -7.25 6.46
N SER A 78 1.45 -7.52 7.68
CA SER A 78 1.09 -8.85 8.17
C SER A 78 -0.42 -9.02 8.19
N LYS A 79 -0.89 -10.26 8.02
CA LYS A 79 -2.29 -10.65 8.09
C LYS A 79 -2.48 -11.68 9.19
N GLN A 80 -3.30 -11.35 10.17
CA GLN A 80 -3.57 -12.22 11.32
C GLN A 80 -4.99 -12.76 11.25
N GLN A 81 -5.15 -14.04 11.62
CA GLN A 81 -6.45 -14.70 11.74
C GLN A 81 -6.71 -15.00 13.21
N HIS A 82 -7.73 -14.37 13.76
CA HIS A 82 -8.14 -14.55 15.16
C HIS A 82 -9.24 -15.61 15.22
N ALA A 83 -8.94 -16.71 15.92
CA ALA A 83 -9.90 -17.78 16.18
C ALA A 83 -11.06 -17.28 17.06
N GLY A 84 -12.29 -17.61 16.67
CA GLY A 84 -13.49 -17.17 17.37
C GLY A 84 -14.74 -17.37 16.52
N VAL A 85 -15.90 -16.96 17.07
CA VAL A 85 -17.18 -16.96 16.35
C VAL A 85 -17.78 -15.54 16.41
N PRO A 86 -17.85 -14.80 15.30
CA PRO A 86 -17.23 -15.09 14.00
C PRO A 86 -15.69 -14.97 14.05
N ALA A 87 -15.00 -15.72 13.18
CA ALA A 87 -13.56 -15.57 12.99
C ALA A 87 -13.25 -14.18 12.41
N LYS A 88 -12.15 -13.56 12.86
CA LYS A 88 -11.77 -12.20 12.44
C LYS A 88 -10.43 -12.22 11.72
N VAL A 89 -10.28 -11.36 10.72
CA VAL A 89 -9.02 -11.12 10.01
C VAL A 89 -8.61 -9.69 10.26
N THR A 90 -7.37 -9.49 10.72
CA THR A 90 -6.78 -8.16 10.88
C THR A 90 -5.51 -8.01 10.05
N TYR A 91 -5.17 -6.76 9.71
CA TYR A 91 -3.98 -6.34 9.01
C TYR A 91 -3.22 -5.34 9.88
N ALA A 92 -1.89 -5.38 9.83
CA ALA A 92 -1.01 -4.43 10.52
C ALA A 92 0.28 -4.24 9.70
N LEU A 93 0.88 -3.06 9.73
CA LEU A 93 2.22 -2.84 9.17
C LEU A 93 3.24 -3.78 9.83
N THR A 94 4.23 -4.21 9.06
CA THR A 94 5.45 -4.81 9.61
C THR A 94 6.46 -3.71 9.94
N ASP A 95 7.58 -4.05 10.58
CA ASP A 95 8.72 -3.14 10.75
C ASP A 95 9.16 -2.50 9.42
N LYS A 96 9.10 -3.26 8.31
CA LYS A 96 9.40 -2.76 6.96
C LYS A 96 8.27 -1.96 6.32
N GLY A 97 7.01 -2.22 6.70
CA GLY A 97 5.89 -1.34 6.37
C GLY A 97 6.03 0.03 7.02
N MET A 98 6.37 0.06 8.32
CA MET A 98 6.60 1.27 9.11
C MET A 98 7.80 2.07 8.61
N GLU A 99 8.94 1.41 8.33
CA GLU A 99 10.10 2.03 7.69
C GLU A 99 9.74 2.68 6.35
N LEU A 100 8.87 2.05 5.55
CA LEU A 100 8.37 2.60 4.29
C LEU A 100 7.41 3.77 4.49
N SER A 101 6.49 3.72 5.46
CA SER A 101 5.57 4.83 5.76
C SER A 101 6.33 6.11 6.10
N ASN A 102 7.31 6.04 7.00
CA ASN A 102 8.14 7.19 7.39
C ASN A 102 8.91 7.81 6.20
N MET A 103 9.35 6.97 5.24
CA MET A 103 9.96 7.47 4.00
C MET A 103 8.94 8.12 3.05
N LEU A 104 7.70 7.63 3.03
CA LEU A 104 6.61 8.21 2.23
C LEU A 104 6.07 9.51 2.84
N GLU A 105 6.08 9.67 4.16
CA GLU A 105 5.79 10.93 4.86
C GLU A 105 6.79 12.02 4.45
N SER A 106 8.09 11.70 4.45
CA SER A 106 9.13 12.60 3.94
C SER A 106 8.91 13.00 2.46
N LEU A 107 8.45 12.05 1.63
CA LEU A 107 8.08 12.32 0.24
C LEU A 107 6.80 13.14 0.11
N CYS A 108 5.85 13.00 1.04
CA CYS A 108 4.65 13.83 1.09
C CYS A 108 5.00 15.31 1.35
N HIS A 109 5.83 15.59 2.35
CA HIS A 109 6.26 16.97 2.64
C HIS A 109 6.87 17.63 1.39
N PHE A 110 7.79 16.93 0.71
CA PHE A 110 8.36 17.38 -0.55
C PHE A 110 7.33 17.54 -1.69
N ALA A 111 6.26 16.74 -1.71
CA ALA A 111 5.18 16.91 -2.66
C ALA A 111 4.31 18.16 -2.35
N GLY A 112 4.14 18.51 -1.07
CA GLY A 112 3.49 19.75 -0.65
C GLY A 112 4.19 20.98 -1.22
N ASP A 113 5.53 21.03 -1.10
CA ASP A 113 6.37 22.10 -1.66
C ASP A 113 6.22 22.26 -3.19
N ILE A 114 6.03 21.16 -3.92
CA ILE A 114 5.90 21.16 -5.39
C ILE A 114 4.50 21.58 -5.84
N PHE A 115 3.46 21.16 -5.13
CA PHE A 115 2.08 21.25 -5.59
C PHE A 115 1.23 22.33 -4.93
N GLU A 116 1.81 23.13 -4.03
CA GLU A 116 1.15 24.22 -3.28
C GLU A 116 -0.15 23.73 -2.61
N ARG A 117 -0.09 22.54 -2.01
CA ARG A 117 -1.18 21.90 -1.27
C ARG A 117 -0.68 21.45 0.09
N ASP A 118 -1.29 22.00 1.14
CA ASP A 118 -1.05 21.53 2.50
C ASP A 118 -1.53 20.09 2.66
N GLU A 119 -0.68 19.29 3.30
CA GLU A 119 -0.96 17.99 3.91
C GLU A 119 -1.50 16.89 2.98
N CYS A 120 -0.69 15.85 2.73
CA CYS A 120 -1.30 14.52 2.77
C CYS A 120 -1.80 14.37 4.20
N ALA A 121 -3.09 14.06 4.37
CA ALA A 121 -3.64 13.74 5.68
C ALA A 121 -3.05 12.42 6.18
N VAL A 122 -1.84 12.48 6.72
CA VAL A 122 -1.27 11.48 7.61
C VAL A 122 -1.57 12.01 9.00
N PRO A 123 -2.42 11.36 9.81
CA PRO A 123 -2.60 11.77 11.19
C PRO A 123 -1.28 11.52 11.91
N VAL A 124 -0.56 12.62 12.18
CA VAL A 124 0.66 12.65 12.99
C VAL A 124 0.43 11.77 14.22
N THR A 125 1.28 10.77 14.40
CA THR A 125 1.16 9.82 15.51
C THR A 125 1.20 10.60 16.82
N VAL A 126 0.10 10.57 17.56
CA VAL A 126 0.01 11.23 18.87
C VAL A 126 0.85 10.42 19.85
N GLU A 127 2.09 10.86 20.06
CA GLU A 127 2.95 10.34 21.13
C GLU A 127 2.23 10.45 22.49
N ALA A 128 2.39 9.43 23.32
CA ALA A 128 1.77 9.31 24.65
C ALA A 128 2.83 9.05 25.73
#